data_AF-A0A9D4EML3-F1
#
_entry.id   AF-A0A9D4EML3-F1
#
_cell.length_a   1.000
_cell.length_b   1.000
_cell.length_c   1.000
_cell.angle_alpha   90.00
_cell.angle_beta   90.00
_cell.angle_gamma   90.00
#
_symmetry.space_group_name_H-M   'P 1'
#
loop_
_entity.id
_entity.type
_entity.pdbx_description
1 polymer ?
#
loop_
_entity_poly.entity_id
_entity_poly.type
_entity_poly.pdbx_seq_one_letter_code
_entity_poly.pdbx_strand_id
1 'polypeptide(L)'
;MLQVKIGRIVRKLGIKSPFRNDVPGMDWIAGFLKRHPDVSLRTPQALSTCRARMLNVTLTNSYFTDLARLLESLSLQDKPVRIWNIDETSVPLLHKPARVLG
;
A
#
# COMPACT_ATOMS: atom_id res chain seq x y z
N MET A 1 -10.51 14.81 1.06
CA MET A 1 -10.46 13.50 0.35
C MET A 1 -10.99 12.34 1.20
N LEU A 2 -10.58 12.18 2.47
CA LEU A 2 -11.09 11.09 3.34
C LEU A 2 -12.58 11.22 3.69
N GLN A 3 -13.03 12.42 4.09
CA GLN A 3 -14.45 12.70 4.42
C GLN A 3 -15.39 12.37 3.24
N VAL A 4 -14.98 12.74 2.02
CA VAL A 4 -15.75 12.47 0.79
C VAL A 4 -15.84 10.96 0.54
N LYS A 5 -14.76 10.20 0.79
CA LYS A 5 -14.77 8.73 0.71
C LYS A 5 -15.73 8.13 1.74
N ILE A 6 -15.76 8.64 2.97
CA ILE A 6 -16.70 8.20 4.01
C ILE A 6 -18.14 8.49 3.56
N GLY A 7 -18.44 9.70 3.07
CA GLY A 7 -19.79 10.01 2.57
C GLY A 7 -20.22 9.12 1.40
N ARG A 8 -19.30 8.73 0.53
CA ARG A 8 -19.59 7.75 -0.53
C ARG A 8 -19.95 6.37 0.04
N ILE A 9 -19.26 5.93 1.09
CA ILE A 9 -19.54 4.66 1.78
C ILE A 9 -20.91 4.72 2.46
N VAL A 10 -21.18 5.80 3.20
CA VAL A 10 -22.46 6.04 3.89
C VAL A 10 -23.63 5.96 2.90
N ARG A 11 -23.53 6.63 1.75
CA ARG A 11 -24.52 6.54 0.67
C ARG A 11 -24.66 5.14 0.10
N LYS A 12 -23.55 4.45 -0.18
CA LYS A 12 -23.55 3.09 -0.73
C LYS A 12 -24.20 2.08 0.23
N LEU A 13 -24.03 2.29 1.54
CA LEU A 13 -24.59 1.43 2.59
C LEU A 13 -26.00 1.85 3.03
N GLY A 14 -26.56 2.94 2.49
CA GLY A 14 -27.88 3.45 2.88
C GLY A 14 -27.99 3.90 4.34
N ILE A 15 -26.86 4.28 4.96
CA ILE A 15 -26.83 4.70 6.36
C ILE A 15 -27.37 6.13 6.45
N LYS A 16 -28.42 6.34 7.26
CA LYS A 16 -28.93 7.69 7.55
C LYS A 16 -27.89 8.47 8.34
N SER A 17 -27.49 9.61 7.80
CA SER A 17 -26.43 10.47 8.36
C SER A 17 -26.99 11.84 8.73
N PRO A 18 -26.62 12.41 9.88
CA PRO A 18 -26.98 13.78 10.25
C PRO A 18 -26.13 14.83 9.53
N PHE A 19 -25.10 14.41 8.77
CA PHE A 19 -24.17 15.32 8.11
C PHE A 19 -24.70 15.80 6.76
N ARG A 20 -24.43 17.06 6.43
CA ARG A 20 -24.76 17.63 5.10
C ARG A 20 -24.09 16.79 4.01
N ASN A 21 -24.87 16.39 3.00
CA ASN A 21 -24.44 15.52 1.90
C ASN A 21 -23.81 14.19 2.37
N ASP A 22 -24.15 13.72 3.57
CA ASP A 22 -23.60 12.52 4.21
C ASP A 22 -22.09 12.58 4.48
N VAL A 23 -21.46 13.76 4.39
CA VAL A 23 -20.02 13.93 4.54
C VAL A 23 -19.69 14.43 5.96
N PRO A 24 -19.04 13.62 6.81
CA PRO A 24 -18.67 14.06 8.16
C PRO A 24 -17.57 15.13 8.16
N GLY A 25 -17.60 16.00 9.17
CA GLY A 25 -16.56 17.00 9.45
C GLY A 25 -15.23 16.41 9.95
N MET A 26 -14.21 17.27 10.10
CA MET A 26 -12.88 16.82 10.57
C MET A 26 -12.93 16.38 12.03
N ASP A 27 -13.74 17.02 12.86
CA ASP A 27 -13.93 16.69 14.27
C ASP A 27 -14.47 15.27 14.46
N TRP A 28 -15.36 14.84 13.56
CA TRP A 28 -15.88 13.47 13.60
C TRP A 28 -14.77 12.45 13.32
N ILE A 29 -13.89 12.73 12.35
CA ILE A 29 -12.74 11.86 12.03
C ILE A 29 -11.77 11.82 13.21
N ALA A 30 -11.45 12.96 13.80
CA ALA A 30 -10.58 13.02 14.97
C ALA A 30 -11.16 12.22 16.15
N GLY A 31 -12.46 12.38 16.42
CA GLY A 31 -13.18 11.61 17.43
C GLY A 31 -13.23 10.12 17.11
N PHE A 32 -13.38 9.75 15.84
CA PHE A 32 -13.36 8.35 15.40
C PHE A 32 -11.99 7.70 15.66
N LEU A 33 -10.90 8.32 15.24
CA LEU A 33 -9.54 7.82 15.48
C LEU A 33 -9.20 7.76 16.98
N LYS A 34 -9.73 8.69 17.78
CA LYS A 34 -9.57 8.65 19.25
C LYS A 34 -10.31 7.46 19.89
N ARG A 35 -11.47 7.06 19.35
CA ARG A 35 -12.26 5.92 19.85
C ARG A 35 -11.72 4.57 19.36
N HIS A 36 -11.07 4.56 18.21
CA HIS A 36 -10.53 3.37 17.55
C HIS A 36 -9.02 3.51 17.37
N PRO A 37 -8.22 3.37 18.45
CA PRO A 37 -6.77 3.55 18.41
C PRO A 37 -6.05 2.47 17.58
N ASP A 38 -6.73 1.36 17.29
CA ASP A 38 -6.34 0.32 16.36
C ASP A 38 -6.36 0.78 14.90
N VAL A 39 -7.12 1.85 14.59
CA VAL A 39 -7.20 2.45 13.26
C VAL A 39 -6.34 3.70 13.19
N SER A 40 -5.46 3.74 12.20
CA SER A 40 -4.51 4.82 12.00
C SER A 40 -4.62 5.40 10.59
N LEU A 41 -4.27 6.68 10.44
CA LEU A 41 -4.19 7.31 9.12
C LEU A 41 -2.79 7.10 8.55
N ARG A 42 -2.68 6.24 7.53
CA ARG A 42 -1.41 5.89 6.91
C ARG A 42 -1.29 6.45 5.49
N THR A 43 -0.08 6.81 5.11
CA THR A 43 0.26 7.07 3.71
C THR A 43 0.78 5.77 3.12
N PRO A 44 0.09 5.17 2.12
CA PRO A 44 0.58 3.98 1.46
C PRO A 44 1.96 4.23 0.84
N GLN A 45 2.74 3.18 0.62
CA GLN A 45 3.92 3.28 -0.23
C GLN A 45 3.47 3.45 -1.69
N ALA A 46 4.10 4.38 -2.42
CA ALA A 46 3.82 4.56 -3.83
C ALA A 46 4.20 3.28 -4.60
N LEU A 47 3.22 2.68 -5.28
CA LEU A 47 3.38 1.45 -6.05
C LEU A 47 3.28 1.78 -7.54
N SER A 48 4.30 1.39 -8.31
CA SER A 48 4.24 1.54 -9.77
C SER A 48 3.28 0.50 -10.37
N THR A 49 2.68 0.82 -11.52
CA THR A 49 1.77 -0.09 -12.23
C THR A 49 2.46 -1.42 -12.57
N CYS A 50 3.73 -1.39 -12.96
CA CYS A 50 4.52 -2.59 -13.22
C CYS A 50 4.67 -3.45 -11.95
N ARG A 51 5.05 -2.86 -10.80
CA ARG A 51 5.14 -3.60 -9.54
C ARG A 51 3.79 -4.16 -9.11
N ALA A 52 2.71 -3.40 -9.25
CA ALA A 52 1.36 -3.88 -8.95
C ALA A 52 0.96 -5.10 -9.80
N ARG A 53 1.35 -5.14 -11.08
CA ARG A 53 1.10 -6.29 -11.97
C ARG A 53 1.93 -7.52 -11.61
N MET A 54 3.14 -7.32 -11.09
CA MET A 54 4.03 -8.42 -10.69
C MET A 54 3.60 -9.11 -9.39
N LEU A 55 2.77 -8.47 -8.56
CA LEU A 55 2.21 -9.03 -7.32
C LEU A 55 1.07 -10.05 -7.59
N ASN A 56 1.30 -10.97 -8.53
CA ASN A 56 0.46 -12.14 -8.77
C ASN A 56 1.21 -13.38 -8.29
N VAL A 57 0.50 -14.35 -7.69
CA VAL A 57 1.04 -15.63 -7.21
C VAL A 57 1.88 -16.32 -8.29
N THR A 58 1.38 -16.40 -9.53
CA THR A 58 2.09 -17.06 -10.62
C THR A 58 3.43 -16.40 -10.93
N LEU A 59 3.44 -15.07 -11.06
CA LEU A 59 4.65 -14.30 -11.39
C LEU A 59 5.64 -14.28 -10.22
N THR A 60 5.11 -14.17 -9.00
CA THR A 60 5.92 -14.17 -7.77
C THR A 60 6.61 -15.51 -7.61
N ASN A 61 5.89 -16.62 -7.80
CA ASN A 61 6.48 -17.97 -7.72
C ASN A 61 7.54 -18.18 -8.81
N SER A 62 7.27 -17.75 -10.06
CA SER A 62 8.25 -17.84 -11.15
C SER A 62 9.53 -17.08 -10.80
N TYR A 63 9.39 -15.83 -10.33
CA TYR A 63 10.52 -15.00 -9.94
C TYR A 63 11.41 -15.68 -8.88
N PHE A 64 10.82 -16.18 -7.79
CA PHE A 64 11.60 -16.85 -6.74
C PHE A 64 12.19 -18.20 -7.18
N THR A 65 11.50 -18.92 -8.07
CA THR A 65 12.04 -20.16 -8.66
C THR A 65 13.28 -19.87 -9.51
N ASP A 66 13.22 -18.83 -10.34
CA ASP A 66 14.34 -18.45 -11.20
C ASP A 66 15.50 -17.88 -10.38
N LEU A 67 15.21 -17.10 -9.33
CA LEU A 67 16.21 -16.60 -8.39
C LEU A 67 16.93 -17.75 -7.67
N ALA A 68 16.18 -18.73 -7.16
CA ALA A 68 16.77 -19.90 -6.49
C ALA A 68 17.70 -20.68 -7.42
N ARG A 69 17.25 -20.94 -8.66
CA ARG A 69 18.05 -21.62 -9.69
C ARG A 69 19.33 -20.84 -10.03
N LEU A 70 19.26 -19.52 -10.13
CA LEU A 70 20.41 -18.66 -10.39
C LEU A 70 21.41 -18.67 -9.22
N LEU A 71 20.92 -18.61 -7.99
CA LEU A 71 21.78 -18.69 -6.80
C LEU A 71 22.46 -20.05 -6.68
N GLU A 72 21.77 -21.13 -7.06
CA GLU A 72 22.35 -22.48 -7.10
C GLU A 72 23.43 -22.60 -8.18
N SER A 73 23.16 -22.16 -9.41
CA SER A 73 24.10 -22.27 -10.52
C SER A 73 25.40 -21.47 -10.28
N LEU A 74 25.29 -20.36 -9.55
CA LEU A 74 26.44 -19.54 -9.13
C LEU A 74 27.06 -19.98 -7.80
N SER A 75 26.50 -21.00 -7.13
CA SER A 75 26.94 -21.47 -5.81
C SER A 75 26.97 -20.36 -4.74
N LEU A 76 25.93 -19.51 -4.75
CA LEU A 76 25.79 -18.30 -3.93
C LEU A 76 24.76 -18.43 -2.79
N GLN A 77 24.05 -19.56 -2.66
CA GLN A 77 22.93 -19.70 -1.71
C GLN A 77 23.28 -19.25 -0.27
N ASP A 78 24.49 -19.57 0.21
CA ASP A 78 24.97 -19.21 1.56
C ASP A 78 26.12 -18.20 1.55
N LYS A 79 26.27 -17.41 0.48
CA LYS A 79 27.40 -16.48 0.30
C LYS A 79 26.94 -15.05 0.03
N PRO A 80 26.16 -14.42 0.94
CA PRO A 80 25.64 -13.08 0.74
C PRO A 80 26.74 -12.03 0.56
N VAL A 81 27.93 -12.23 1.15
CA VAL A 81 29.10 -11.35 1.01
C VAL A 81 29.58 -11.21 -0.44
N ARG A 82 29.19 -12.13 -1.33
CA ARG A 82 29.53 -12.10 -2.75
C ARG A 82 28.45 -11.44 -3.61
N ILE A 83 27.33 -11.02 -3.03
CA ILE A 83 26.23 -10.37 -3.72
C ILE A 83 26.31 -8.88 -3.41
N TRP A 84 26.66 -8.10 -4.42
CA TRP A 84 26.81 -6.65 -4.30
C TRP A 84 25.58 -5.98 -4.89
N ASN A 85 24.92 -5.13 -4.11
CA ASN A 85 23.90 -4.25 -4.63
C ASN A 85 24.58 -3.06 -5.32
N ILE A 86 24.41 -2.93 -6.63
CA ILE A 86 24.99 -1.85 -7.45
C ILE A 86 23.85 -1.06 -8.10
N ASP A 87 22.80 -0.76 -7.33
CA ASP A 87 21.69 0.05 -7.82
C ASP A 87 21.96 1.54 -7.62
N GLU A 88 21.54 2.34 -8.60
CA GLU A 88 21.62 3.79 -8.51
C GLU A 88 20.42 4.35 -7.72
N THR A 89 20.66 5.37 -6.89
CA THR A 89 19.58 6.07 -6.19
C THR A 89 18.79 6.91 -7.18
N SER A 90 17.69 6.36 -7.70
CA SER A 90 16.80 7.08 -8.61
C SER A 90 15.90 8.08 -7.89
N VAL A 91 15.49 9.15 -8.60
CA VAL A 91 14.45 10.07 -8.15
C VAL A 91 13.08 9.44 -8.39
N PRO A 92 12.22 9.29 -7.36
CA PRO A 92 10.92 8.65 -7.54
C PRO A 92 10.00 9.51 -8.40
N LEU A 93 9.69 9.03 -9.61
CA LEU A 93 8.72 9.65 -10.54
C LEU A 93 7.25 9.32 -10.20
N LEU A 94 7.01 8.61 -9.10
CA LEU A 94 5.68 8.15 -8.71
C LEU A 94 4.90 9.23 -7.94
N HIS A 95 3.59 9.28 -8.19
CA HIS A 95 2.70 10.16 -7.45
C HIS A 95 2.64 9.78 -5.96
N LYS A 96 2.51 10.76 -5.07
CA LYS A 96 2.29 10.53 -3.64
C LYS A 96 0.87 10.00 -3.43
N PRO A 97 0.68 8.80 -2.87
CA PRO A 97 -0.65 8.24 -2.69
C PRO A 97 -1.42 8.99 -1.61
N ALA A 98 -2.74 9.02 -1.74
CA ALA A 98 -3.61 9.61 -0.75
C ALA A 98 -3.62 8.78 0.54
N ARG A 99 -3.74 9.46 1.68
CA ARG A 99 -3.87 8.80 2.98
C ARG A 99 -5.11 7.90 3.05
N VAL A 100 -4.95 6.76 3.72
CA VAL A 100 -5.99 5.74 3.94
C VAL A 100 -6.06 5.40 5.43
N LEU A 101 -7.21 4.87 5.85
CA LEU A 101 -7.37 4.30 7.18
C LEU A 101 -6.89 2.84 7.14
N GLY A 102 -6.08 2.45 8.12
CA GLY A 102 -5.63 1.07 8.31
C GLY A 102 -4.67 0.94 9.48
#